data_AF-A0A7C1AVJ2-F1
#
_entry.id   AF-A0A7C1AVJ2-F1
#
_cell.length_a   1.000
_cell.length_b   1.000
_cell.length_c   1.000
_cell.angle_alpha   90.00
_cell.angle_beta   90.00
_cell.angle_gamma   90.00
#
_symmetry.space_group_name_H-M   'P 1'
#
loop_
_entity.id
_entity.type
_entity.pdbx_description
1 polymer ?
#
loop_
_entity_poly.entity_id
_entity_poly.type
_entity_poly.pdbx_seq_one_letter_code
_entity_poly.pdbx_strand_id
1 'polypeptide(L)'
;MEREDLKRKLKESLGRVNVLLSELEEETRKLQVVSDMTDSEVDAAKRRCRDLRRQLETDINLIKTLVLQATGYFDRDEEIVRIYNDLHERLRQAQDITMQTIKSLQSGMTKIEEEMELLRKKEFAIKKYKLHQAWSQK
;
A
#
# COMPACT_ATOMS: atom_id res chain seq x y z
N MET A 1 6.05 33.51 -10.27
CA MET A 1 4.88 32.86 -9.66
C MET A 1 4.39 33.76 -8.54
N GLU A 2 3.14 34.19 -8.56
CA GLU A 2 2.60 35.06 -7.52
C GLU A 2 2.35 34.26 -6.24
N ARG A 3 2.58 34.88 -5.06
CA ARG A 3 2.49 34.23 -3.75
C ARG A 3 1.16 33.48 -3.52
N GLU A 4 0.06 34.07 -3.99
CA GLU A 4 -1.28 33.47 -3.91
C GLU A 4 -1.45 32.24 -4.81
N ASP A 5 -0.81 32.23 -5.98
CA ASP A 5 -0.83 31.07 -6.88
C ASP A 5 -0.11 29.86 -6.24
N LEU A 6 0.96 30.13 -5.49
CA LEU A 6 1.74 29.11 -4.80
C LEU A 6 0.97 28.53 -3.59
N LYS A 7 0.31 29.38 -2.79
CA LYS A 7 -0.60 28.96 -1.72
C LYS A 7 -1.74 28.10 -2.23
N ARG A 8 -2.37 28.49 -3.32
CA ARG A 8 -3.45 27.73 -3.96
C ARG A 8 -2.99 26.34 -4.39
N LYS A 9 -1.86 26.24 -5.09
CA LYS A 9 -1.29 24.96 -5.53
C LYS A 9 -0.92 24.03 -4.38
N LEU A 10 -0.42 24.58 -3.27
CA LEU A 10 -0.13 23.81 -2.06
C LEU A 10 -1.42 23.27 -1.41
N LYS A 11 -2.46 24.09 -1.29
CA LYS A 11 -3.78 23.64 -0.77
C LYS A 11 -4.42 22.57 -1.66
N GLU A 12 -4.39 22.75 -2.97
CA GLU A 12 -4.89 21.76 -3.94
C GLU A 12 -4.13 20.43 -3.82
N SER A 13 -2.80 20.50 -3.71
CA SER A 13 -1.96 19.30 -3.56
C SER A 13 -2.20 18.60 -2.22
N LEU A 14 -2.39 19.34 -1.12
CA LEU A 14 -2.80 18.78 0.17
C LEU A 14 -4.17 18.09 0.10
N GLY A 15 -5.14 18.70 -0.59
CA GLY A 15 -6.43 18.09 -0.85
C GLY A 15 -6.32 16.75 -1.58
N ARG A 16 -5.52 16.72 -2.67
CA ARG A 16 -5.26 15.48 -3.43
C ARG A 16 -4.60 14.40 -2.59
N VAL A 17 -3.55 14.75 -1.84
CA VAL A 17 -2.85 13.79 -0.96
C VAL A 17 -3.80 13.17 0.08
N ASN A 18 -4.69 13.96 0.68
CA ASN A 18 -5.67 13.45 1.65
C ASN A 18 -6.64 12.43 1.01
N VAL A 19 -7.09 12.68 -0.22
CA VAL A 19 -7.97 11.75 -0.94
C VAL A 19 -7.22 10.46 -1.26
N LEU A 20 -6.02 10.57 -1.84
CA LEU A 20 -5.19 9.42 -2.20
C LEU A 20 -4.82 8.56 -0.98
N LEU A 21 -4.55 9.19 0.15
CA LEU A 21 -4.33 8.51 1.43
C LEU A 21 -5.54 7.73 1.89
N SER A 22 -6.72 8.34 1.87
CA SER A 22 -7.95 7.68 2.29
C SER A 22 -8.28 6.48 1.40
N GLU A 23 -8.06 6.60 0.08
CA GLU A 23 -8.22 5.50 -0.86
C GLU A 23 -7.19 4.38 -0.60
N LEU A 24 -5.94 4.74 -0.30
CA LEU A 24 -4.90 3.76 0.00
C LEU A 24 -5.17 3.00 1.31
N GLU A 25 -5.71 3.68 2.33
CA GLU A 25 -6.16 3.04 3.58
C GLU A 25 -7.30 2.05 3.33
N GLU A 26 -8.25 2.40 2.47
CA GLU A 26 -9.37 1.53 2.12
C GLU A 26 -8.91 0.27 1.39
N GLU A 27 -8.09 0.43 0.35
CA GLU A 27 -7.54 -0.70 -0.40
C GLU A 27 -6.62 -1.58 0.48
N THR A 28 -5.88 -0.97 1.40
CA THR A 28 -5.10 -1.69 2.40
C THR A 28 -5.97 -2.52 3.33
N ARG A 29 -7.10 -1.98 3.79
CA ARG A 29 -8.06 -2.71 4.63
C ARG A 29 -8.67 -3.91 3.88
N LYS A 30 -8.99 -3.77 2.60
CA LYS A 30 -9.45 -4.89 1.76
C LYS A 30 -8.39 -6.01 1.75
N LEU A 31 -7.13 -5.65 1.55
CA LEU A 31 -5.99 -6.58 1.60
C LEU A 31 -5.68 -7.16 3.00
N GLN A 32 -6.33 -6.73 4.07
CA GLN A 32 -6.21 -7.38 5.38
C GLN A 32 -7.20 -8.55 5.55
N VAL A 33 -8.27 -8.59 4.75
CA VAL A 33 -9.31 -9.64 4.78
C VAL A 33 -9.14 -10.57 3.56
N VAL A 34 -7.89 -10.94 3.27
CA VAL A 34 -7.52 -11.74 2.09
C VAL A 34 -8.13 -13.15 2.12
N SER A 35 -8.55 -13.66 3.28
CA SER A 35 -9.19 -14.98 3.39
C SER A 35 -10.47 -15.13 2.56
N ASP A 36 -11.14 -14.03 2.26
CA ASP A 36 -12.46 -14.03 1.62
C ASP A 36 -12.41 -13.49 0.18
N MET A 37 -11.23 -13.07 -0.29
CA MET A 37 -11.03 -12.50 -1.63
C MET A 37 -10.54 -13.57 -2.60
N THR A 38 -11.04 -13.54 -3.83
CA THR A 38 -10.49 -14.32 -4.93
C THR A 38 -9.11 -13.81 -5.33
N ASP A 39 -8.27 -14.67 -5.93
CA ASP A 39 -6.95 -14.29 -6.45
C ASP A 39 -7.01 -13.07 -7.39
N SER A 40 -8.07 -12.99 -8.20
CA SER A 40 -8.31 -11.86 -9.11
C SER A 40 -8.56 -10.54 -8.36
N GLU A 41 -9.31 -10.57 -7.27
CA GLU A 41 -9.59 -9.40 -6.44
C GLU A 41 -8.35 -8.96 -5.65
N VAL A 42 -7.57 -9.92 -5.15
CA VAL A 42 -6.28 -9.64 -4.49
C VAL A 42 -5.32 -8.96 -5.47
N ASP A 43 -5.23 -9.45 -6.72
CA ASP A 43 -4.37 -8.87 -7.75
C ASP A 43 -4.87 -7.49 -8.23
N ALA A 44 -6.18 -7.26 -8.25
CA ALA A 44 -6.75 -5.94 -8.54
C ALA A 44 -6.41 -4.93 -7.42
N ALA A 45 -6.59 -5.31 -6.16
CA ALA A 45 -6.26 -4.47 -5.01
C ALA A 45 -4.75 -4.17 -4.93
N LYS A 46 -3.88 -5.16 -5.18
CA LYS A 46 -2.42 -4.95 -5.29
C LYS A 46 -2.05 -3.95 -6.37
N ARG A 47 -2.68 -4.05 -7.56
CA ARG A 47 -2.47 -3.09 -8.66
C ARG A 47 -2.90 -1.68 -8.25
N ARG A 48 -4.08 -1.55 -7.66
CA ARG A 48 -4.62 -0.26 -7.21
C ARG A 48 -3.75 0.39 -6.12
N CYS A 49 -3.29 -0.38 -5.13
CA CYS A 49 -2.33 0.13 -4.13
C CYS A 49 -1.01 0.62 -4.75
N ARG A 50 -0.51 -0.07 -5.79
CA ARG A 50 0.71 0.33 -6.51
C ARG A 50 0.51 1.64 -7.25
N ASP A 51 -0.63 1.80 -7.91
CA ASP A 51 -0.97 3.02 -8.65
C ASP A 51 -1.16 4.21 -7.71
N LEU A 52 -1.89 4.02 -6.60
CA LEU A 52 -2.07 5.04 -5.56
C LEU A 52 -0.74 5.47 -4.94
N ARG A 53 0.16 4.51 -4.68
CA ARG A 53 1.52 4.81 -4.21
C ARG A 53 2.29 5.69 -5.20
N ARG A 54 2.24 5.36 -6.49
CA ARG A 54 2.92 6.13 -7.53
C ARG A 54 2.36 7.55 -7.66
N GLN A 55 1.04 7.70 -7.52
CA GLN A 55 0.38 9.00 -7.50
C GLN A 55 0.78 9.82 -6.28
N LEU A 56 0.77 9.22 -5.09
CA LEU A 56 1.26 9.85 -3.86
C LEU A 56 2.71 10.29 -4.02
N GLU A 57 3.60 9.44 -4.52
CA GLU A 57 5.00 9.79 -4.73
C GLU A 57 5.18 10.97 -5.71
N THR A 58 4.34 11.03 -6.75
CA THR A 58 4.32 12.15 -7.70
C THR A 58 3.86 13.44 -7.00
N ASP A 59 2.76 13.40 -6.26
CA ASP A 59 2.24 14.56 -5.53
C ASP A 59 3.22 15.02 -4.43
N ILE A 60 3.89 14.10 -3.73
CA ILE A 60 4.97 14.40 -2.77
C ILE A 60 6.09 15.18 -3.43
N ASN A 61 6.56 14.72 -4.59
CA ASN A 61 7.67 15.37 -5.30
C ASN A 61 7.26 16.74 -5.83
N LEU A 62 6.01 16.88 -6.29
CA LEU A 62 5.43 18.18 -6.64
C LEU A 62 5.40 19.11 -5.43
N ILE A 63 4.91 18.64 -4.29
CA ILE A 63 4.87 19.40 -3.03
C ILE A 63 6.27 19.84 -2.61
N LYS A 64 7.25 18.92 -2.60
CA LYS A 64 8.65 19.26 -2.28
C LYS A 64 9.18 20.36 -3.21
N THR A 65 8.84 20.30 -4.48
CA THR A 65 9.24 21.32 -5.47
C THR A 65 8.57 22.66 -5.19
N LEU A 66 7.26 22.67 -4.92
CA LEU A 66 6.51 23.88 -4.56
C LEU A 66 7.03 24.50 -3.26
N VAL A 67 7.38 23.66 -2.28
CA VAL A 67 7.98 24.06 -1.01
C VAL A 67 9.35 24.70 -1.23
N LEU A 68 10.23 24.06 -2.00
CA LEU A 68 11.53 24.63 -2.37
C LEU A 68 11.41 25.94 -3.17
N GLN A 69 10.39 26.08 -4.01
CA GLN A 69 10.12 27.36 -4.68
C GLN A 69 9.62 28.43 -3.70
N ALA A 70 8.94 28.01 -2.64
CA ALA A 70 8.47 28.88 -1.60
C ALA A 70 9.53 29.20 -0.53
N THR A 71 10.71 28.56 -0.46
CA THR A 71 11.68 28.77 0.65
C THR A 71 12.19 30.21 0.75
N GLY A 72 12.11 31.01 -0.33
CA GLY A 72 12.32 32.45 -0.26
C GLY A 72 11.24 33.24 0.49
N TYR A 73 10.09 32.61 0.78
CA TYR A 73 8.91 33.14 1.46
C TYR A 73 8.61 32.43 2.80
N PHE A 74 9.16 31.23 3.05
CA PHE A 74 8.86 30.40 4.23
C PHE A 74 9.16 31.10 5.56
N ASP A 75 10.22 31.91 5.64
CA ASP A 75 10.56 32.64 6.88
C ASP A 75 9.57 33.76 7.24
N ARG A 76 8.60 34.06 6.38
CA ARG A 76 7.66 35.19 6.57
C ARG A 76 6.17 34.80 6.51
N ASP A 77 5.84 33.53 6.30
CA ASP A 77 4.45 33.10 6.09
C ASP A 77 4.11 31.82 6.87
N GLU A 78 3.57 32.02 8.08
CA GLU A 78 3.14 30.94 8.99
C GLU A 78 2.13 29.97 8.34
N GLU A 79 1.32 30.43 7.39
CA GLU A 79 0.33 29.58 6.71
C GLU A 79 1.02 28.56 5.79
N ILE A 80 2.07 28.97 5.09
CA ILE A 80 2.84 28.10 4.19
C ILE A 80 3.59 27.04 5.01
N VAL A 81 4.19 27.44 6.14
CA VAL A 81 4.83 26.52 7.10
C VAL A 81 3.82 25.50 7.62
N ARG A 82 2.60 25.93 7.99
CA ARG A 82 1.56 25.04 8.49
C ARG A 82 1.13 24.01 7.44
N ILE A 83 0.88 24.45 6.21
CA ILE A 83 0.49 23.55 5.11
C ILE A 83 1.60 22.53 4.83
N TYR A 84 2.86 22.93 4.90
CA TYR A 84 3.99 22.01 4.76
C TYR A 84 4.05 20.95 5.86
N ASN A 85 3.90 21.35 7.13
CA ASN A 85 3.91 20.42 8.24
C ASN A 85 2.75 19.42 8.17
N ASP A 86 1.56 19.89 7.81
CA ASP A 86 0.39 19.02 7.58
C ASP A 86 0.67 18.02 6.46
N LEU A 87 1.24 18.47 5.34
CA LEU A 87 1.65 17.60 4.24
C LEU A 87 2.66 16.55 4.70
N HIS A 88 3.71 16.97 5.40
CA HIS A 88 4.74 16.06 5.87
C HIS A 88 4.16 14.96 6.79
N GLU A 89 3.27 15.33 7.70
CA GLU A 89 2.62 14.37 8.61
C GLU A 89 1.73 13.39 7.84
N ARG A 90 0.98 13.86 6.84
CA ARG A 90 0.16 13.00 5.97
C ARG A 90 1.00 11.99 5.19
N LEU A 91 2.18 12.39 4.71
CA LEU A 91 3.09 11.47 4.02
C LEU A 91 3.66 10.41 4.93
N ARG A 92 3.96 10.78 6.18
CA ARG A 92 4.37 9.83 7.20
C ARG A 92 3.27 8.80 7.47
N GLN A 93 2.02 9.23 7.59
CA GLN A 93 0.87 8.33 7.72
C GLN A 93 0.77 7.37 6.53
N ALA A 94 0.94 7.87 5.30
CA ALA A 94 0.97 7.05 4.07
C ALA A 94 1.99 5.91 4.18
N GLN A 95 3.19 6.24 4.62
CA GLN A 95 4.29 5.31 4.78
C GLN A 95 3.96 4.23 5.82
N ASP A 96 3.39 4.62 6.95
CA ASP A 96 3.00 3.69 8.01
C ASP A 96 1.92 2.71 7.55
N ILE A 97 0.85 3.21 6.92
CA ILE A 97 -0.23 2.39 6.35
C ILE A 97 0.36 1.37 5.40
N THR A 98 1.22 1.83 4.48
CA THR A 98 1.71 0.90 3.47
C THR A 98 2.71 -0.12 4.01
N MET A 99 3.43 0.22 5.09
CA MET A 99 4.28 -0.73 5.79
C MET A 99 3.43 -1.78 6.52
N GLN A 100 2.27 -1.41 7.06
CA GLN A 100 1.30 -2.37 7.60
C GLN A 100 0.76 -3.31 6.53
N THR A 101 0.38 -2.80 5.34
CA THR A 101 -0.08 -3.63 4.21
C THR A 101 0.95 -4.68 3.84
N ILE A 102 2.23 -4.30 3.74
CA ILE A 102 3.33 -5.22 3.40
C ILE A 102 3.42 -6.34 4.44
N LYS A 103 3.38 -6.00 5.73
CA LYS A 103 3.43 -6.99 6.81
C LYS A 103 2.23 -7.94 6.77
N SER A 104 1.02 -7.44 6.52
CA SER A 104 -0.19 -8.25 6.39
C SER A 104 -0.10 -9.22 5.21
N LEU A 105 0.36 -8.75 4.04
CA LEU A 105 0.55 -9.59 2.86
C LEU A 105 1.63 -10.66 3.09
N GLN A 106 2.75 -10.31 3.73
CA GLN A 106 3.81 -11.27 4.07
C GLN A 106 3.29 -12.36 5.00
N SER A 107 2.51 -11.99 6.02
CA SER A 107 1.89 -12.98 6.92
C SER A 107 0.91 -13.90 6.18
N GLY A 108 0.13 -13.37 5.23
CA GLY A 108 -0.72 -14.16 4.36
C GLY A 108 0.07 -15.15 3.50
N MET A 109 1.19 -14.72 2.91
CA MET A 109 2.07 -15.60 2.12
C MET A 109 2.62 -16.76 2.95
N THR A 110 3.07 -16.50 4.18
CA THR A 110 3.57 -17.57 5.07
C THR A 110 2.50 -18.62 5.35
N LYS A 111 1.24 -18.21 5.59
CA LYS A 111 0.13 -19.16 5.78
C LYS A 111 -0.12 -20.03 4.54
N ILE A 112 -0.09 -19.44 3.35
CA ILE A 112 -0.25 -20.17 2.08
C ILE A 112 0.90 -21.19 1.90
N GLU A 113 2.14 -20.81 2.22
CA GLU A 113 3.28 -21.72 2.16
C GLU A 113 3.12 -22.92 3.12
N GLU A 114 2.62 -22.69 4.33
CA GLU A 114 2.31 -23.75 5.29
C GLU A 114 1.22 -24.70 4.78
N GLU A 115 0.15 -24.17 4.18
CA GLU A 115 -0.93 -24.96 3.58
C GLU A 115 -0.45 -25.78 2.38
N MET A 116 0.37 -25.22 1.51
CA MET A 116 0.98 -25.95 0.39
C MET A 116 1.85 -27.10 0.88
N GLU A 117 2.63 -26.88 1.93
CA GLU A 117 3.48 -27.92 2.52
C GLU A 117 2.63 -29.06 3.12
N LEU A 118 1.51 -28.72 3.76
CA LEU A 118 0.54 -29.71 4.22
C LEU A 118 -0.07 -30.51 3.06
N LEU A 119 -0.43 -29.85 1.96
CA LEU A 119 -0.95 -30.51 0.76
C LEU A 119 0.06 -31.45 0.13
N ARG A 120 1.34 -31.06 0.02
CA ARG A 120 2.43 -31.94 -0.46
C ARG A 120 2.59 -33.19 0.40
N LYS A 121 2.53 -33.04 1.73
CA LYS A 121 2.57 -34.18 2.66
C LYS A 121 1.37 -35.11 2.46
N LYS A 122 0.16 -34.56 2.30
CA LYS A 122 -1.05 -35.35 2.00
C LYS A 122 -0.94 -36.09 0.66
N GLU A 123 -0.48 -35.43 -0.40
CA GLU A 123 -0.24 -36.06 -1.70
C GLU A 123 0.76 -37.21 -1.60
N PHE A 124 1.86 -37.01 -0.89
CA PHE A 124 2.87 -38.05 -0.70
C PHE A 124 2.30 -39.27 0.04
N ALA A 125 1.53 -39.03 1.10
CA ALA A 125 0.85 -40.10 1.84
C ALA A 125 -0.13 -40.88 0.96
N ILE A 126 -0.94 -40.18 0.15
CA ILE A 126 -1.87 -40.80 -0.81
C ILE A 126 -1.11 -41.64 -1.83
N LYS A 127 -0.01 -41.12 -2.40
CA LYS A 127 0.83 -41.86 -3.35
C LYS A 127 1.40 -43.14 -2.74
N LYS A 128 1.95 -43.07 -1.52
CA LYS A 128 2.44 -44.25 -0.80
C LYS A 128 1.34 -45.27 -0.53
N TYR A 129 0.17 -44.81 -0.09
CA TYR A 129 -0.97 -45.69 0.18
C TYR A 129 -1.42 -46.44 -1.07
N LYS A 130 -1.56 -45.74 -2.21
CA LYS A 130 -1.89 -46.35 -3.50
C LYS A 130 -0.86 -47.40 -3.94
N LEU A 131 0.43 -47.12 -3.73
CA LEU A 131 1.50 -48.06 -4.04
C LEU A 131 1.40 -49.34 -3.20
N HIS A 132 1.15 -49.19 -1.90
CA HIS A 132 0.97 -50.34 -1.00
C HIS A 132 -0.30 -51.14 -1.34
N GLN A 133 -1.40 -50.48 -1.70
CA GLN A 133 -2.61 -51.16 -2.18
C GLN A 133 -2.32 -52.03 -3.41
N ALA A 134 -1.60 -51.47 -4.39
CA ALA A 134 -1.22 -52.19 -5.61
C ALA A 134 -0.30 -53.40 -5.33
N TRP A 135 0.52 -53.34 -4.28
CA TRP A 135 1.36 -54.48 -3.86
C TRP A 135 0.59 -55.52 -3.05
N SER A 136 -0.42 -55.13 -2.29
CA SER A 136 -1.26 -56.06 -1.52
C SER A 136 -2.30 -56.81 -2.36
N GLN A 137 -2.55 -56.37 -3.60
CA GLN A 137 -3.48 -57.00 -4.54
C GLN A 137 -2.77 -57.92 -5.56
N LYS A 138 -1.47 -58.14 -5.42
CA LYS A 138 -0.67 -59.12 -6.16
C LYS A 138 -0.34 -60.30 -5.25
#